data_AF-A0A0C1QFM4-F1
#
_entry.id   AF-A0A0C1QFM4-F1
#
_cell.length_a   1.000
_cell.length_b   1.000
_cell.length_c   1.000
_cell.angle_alpha   90.00
_cell.angle_beta   90.00
_cell.angle_gamma   90.00
#
_symmetry.space_group_name_H-M   'P 1'
#
loop_
_entity.id
_entity.type
_entity.pdbx_description
1 polymer ?
#
loop_
_entity_poly.entity_id
_entity_poly.type
_entity_poly.pdbx_seq_one_letter_code
_entity_poly.pdbx_strand_id
1 'polypeptide(L)'
;MKVDDLIDEVIYVTADKYKYCIILMLRCLKLISDECPKVASQSMKVANDFWVKAAVNSEMLDSARVECWNFLDANSASTNIEQREFCAVRAVICVLYPEPFSDDNGELLDWFFKMLLNIVQDNEKLIEDSLDILESMKSDIKLGKIQIT
;
A
#
# COMPACT_ATOMS: atom_id res chain seq x y z
N MET A 1 -18.37 -10.47 3.30
CA MET A 1 -16.91 -10.50 3.44
C MET A 1 -16.52 -9.31 4.30
N LYS A 2 -15.61 -9.48 5.26
CA LYS A 2 -14.97 -8.42 6.04
C LYS A 2 -13.58 -8.13 5.47
N VAL A 3 -12.95 -7.05 5.91
CA VAL A 3 -11.55 -6.75 5.58
C VAL A 3 -10.63 -7.90 6.01
N ASP A 4 -10.86 -8.52 7.16
CA ASP A 4 -10.10 -9.69 7.63
C ASP A 4 -10.15 -10.85 6.60
N ASP A 5 -11.32 -11.16 6.07
CA ASP A 5 -11.50 -12.20 5.03
C ASP A 5 -10.74 -11.83 3.74
N LEU A 6 -10.69 -10.53 3.39
CA LEU A 6 -9.92 -10.04 2.25
C LEU A 6 -8.42 -10.20 2.50
N ILE A 7 -7.94 -9.90 3.71
CA ILE A 7 -6.53 -10.06 4.09
C ILE A 7 -6.12 -11.54 3.97
N ASP A 8 -6.96 -12.46 4.44
CA ASP A 8 -6.73 -13.90 4.31
C ASP A 8 -6.61 -14.32 2.84
N GLU A 9 -7.49 -13.84 1.96
CA GLU A 9 -7.42 -14.12 0.52
C GLU A 9 -6.17 -13.50 -0.11
N VAL A 10 -5.78 -12.29 0.31
CA VAL A 10 -4.53 -11.66 -0.15
C VAL A 10 -3.33 -12.52 0.24
N ILE A 11 -3.20 -12.91 1.50
CA ILE A 11 -2.11 -13.75 2.00
C ILE A 11 -2.06 -15.08 1.23
N TYR A 12 -3.22 -15.69 0.99
CA TYR A 12 -3.33 -16.92 0.21
C TYR A 12 -2.83 -16.74 -1.23
N VAL A 13 -3.30 -15.71 -1.93
CA VAL A 13 -2.93 -15.44 -3.34
C VAL A 13 -1.47 -15.03 -3.48
N THR A 14 -0.95 -14.24 -2.53
CA THR A 14 0.44 -13.79 -2.54
C THR A 14 1.40 -14.87 -2.06
N ALA A 15 0.88 -16.00 -1.52
CA ALA A 15 1.66 -17.01 -0.81
C ALA A 15 2.55 -16.38 0.26
N ASP A 16 2.02 -15.37 0.94
CA ASP A 16 2.68 -14.58 1.97
C ASP A 16 4.02 -13.92 1.52
N LYS A 17 4.16 -13.65 0.22
CA LYS A 17 5.35 -12.98 -0.31
C LYS A 17 5.22 -11.49 -0.16
N TYR A 18 6.08 -10.90 0.67
CA TYR A 18 6.14 -9.46 0.95
C TYR A 18 6.01 -8.58 -0.31
N LYS A 19 6.86 -8.84 -1.33
CA LYS A 19 6.84 -8.09 -2.60
C LYS A 19 5.46 -8.10 -3.28
N TYR A 20 4.74 -9.21 -3.22
CA TYR A 20 3.41 -9.32 -3.82
C TYR A 20 2.38 -8.52 -3.01
N CYS A 21 2.43 -8.57 -1.68
CA CYS A 21 1.60 -7.71 -0.84
C CYS A 21 1.84 -6.22 -1.15
N ILE A 22 3.10 -5.80 -1.30
CA ILE A 22 3.45 -4.43 -1.66
C ILE A 22 2.91 -4.03 -3.03
N ILE A 23 3.04 -4.89 -4.04
CA ILE A 23 2.51 -4.62 -5.38
C ILE A 23 0.99 -4.50 -5.36
N LEU A 24 0.30 -5.33 -4.56
CA LEU A 24 -1.15 -5.21 -4.38
C LEU A 24 -1.50 -3.85 -3.75
N MET A 25 -0.88 -3.51 -2.62
CA MET A 25 -1.10 -2.24 -1.93
C MET A 25 -0.85 -1.04 -2.87
N LEU A 26 0.21 -1.09 -3.69
CA LEU A 26 0.48 -0.08 -4.73
C LEU A 26 -0.63 0.06 -5.76
N ARG A 27 -1.28 -1.05 -6.15
CA ARG A 27 -2.44 -1.01 -7.06
C ARG A 27 -3.65 -0.42 -6.34
N CYS A 28 -3.91 -0.79 -5.09
CA CYS A 28 -5.01 -0.24 -4.29
C CYS A 28 -4.85 1.26 -4.01
N LEU A 29 -3.62 1.76 -3.84
CA LEU A 29 -3.37 3.20 -3.66
C LEU A 29 -3.85 4.05 -4.86
N LYS A 30 -4.06 3.46 -6.05
CA LYS A 30 -4.66 4.18 -7.18
C LYS A 30 -6.12 4.56 -6.93
N LEU A 31 -6.84 3.81 -6.10
CA LEU A 31 -8.23 4.07 -5.74
C LEU A 31 -8.39 5.40 -4.98
N ILE A 32 -7.34 5.85 -4.30
CA ILE A 32 -7.34 7.06 -3.47
C ILE A 32 -6.44 8.18 -4.04
N SER A 33 -6.05 8.09 -5.31
CA SER A 33 -5.03 8.98 -5.88
C SER A 33 -5.40 10.47 -5.83
N ASP A 34 -6.69 10.80 -5.85
CA ASP A 34 -7.21 12.17 -5.71
C ASP A 34 -7.13 12.72 -4.27
N GLU A 35 -7.01 11.84 -3.27
CA GLU A 35 -6.92 12.18 -1.84
C GLU A 35 -5.46 12.28 -1.38
N CYS A 36 -4.51 11.91 -2.25
CA CYS A 36 -3.08 11.94 -1.94
C CYS A 36 -2.53 13.38 -2.03
N PRO A 37 -1.99 13.95 -0.92
CA PRO A 37 -1.21 15.17 -1.02
C PRO A 37 0.04 14.94 -1.87
N LYS A 38 0.64 16.02 -2.35
CA LYS A 38 1.80 15.97 -3.27
C LYS A 38 2.92 15.02 -2.82
N VAL A 39 3.25 15.04 -1.52
CA VAL A 39 4.28 14.15 -0.95
C VAL A 39 3.91 12.68 -1.12
N ALA A 40 2.66 12.31 -0.87
CA ALA A 40 2.17 10.95 -1.04
C ALA A 40 2.21 10.52 -2.51
N SER A 41 1.75 11.37 -3.44
CA SER A 41 1.80 11.07 -4.88
C SER A 41 3.24 10.89 -5.39
N GLN A 42 4.17 11.71 -4.92
CA GLN A 42 5.60 11.59 -5.26
C GLN A 42 6.19 10.30 -4.70
N SER A 43 5.91 9.97 -3.44
CA SER A 43 6.39 8.74 -2.80
C SER A 43 5.80 7.48 -3.44
N MET A 44 4.52 7.49 -3.85
CA MET A 44 3.92 6.41 -4.62
C MET A 44 4.67 6.14 -5.93
N LYS A 45 5.13 7.19 -6.61
CA LYS A 45 5.92 7.04 -7.84
C LYS A 45 7.25 6.34 -7.53
N VAL A 46 7.95 6.76 -6.46
CA VAL A 46 9.21 6.13 -6.03
C VAL A 46 8.98 4.65 -5.68
N ALA A 47 7.93 4.35 -4.93
CA ALA A 47 7.56 2.98 -4.58
C ALA A 47 7.28 2.12 -5.82
N ASN A 48 6.52 2.64 -6.78
CA ASN A 48 6.28 1.93 -8.04
C ASN A 48 7.58 1.73 -8.84
N ASP A 49 8.44 2.74 -8.90
CA ASP A 49 9.71 2.65 -9.63
C ASP A 49 10.67 1.64 -8.98
N PHE A 50 10.63 1.46 -7.65
CA PHE A 50 11.39 0.43 -6.94
C PHE A 50 10.79 -0.97 -7.16
N TRP A 51 9.53 -1.17 -6.75
CA TRP A 51 8.92 -2.50 -6.66
C TRP A 51 8.54 -3.12 -8.00
N VAL A 52 8.16 -2.28 -8.96
CA VAL A 52 7.62 -2.73 -10.25
C VAL A 52 8.63 -2.56 -11.38
N LYS A 53 9.38 -1.45 -11.40
CA LYS A 53 10.30 -1.15 -12.51
C LYS A 53 11.76 -1.47 -12.23
N ALA A 54 12.15 -1.73 -10.97
CA ALA A 54 13.54 -1.86 -10.54
C ALA A 54 14.43 -0.70 -11.05
N ALA A 55 13.88 0.52 -11.05
CA ALA A 55 14.50 1.72 -11.64
C ALA A 55 15.19 2.62 -10.62
N VAL A 56 15.01 2.36 -9.33
CA VAL A 56 15.58 3.12 -8.21
C VAL A 56 16.09 2.16 -7.12
N ASN A 57 16.94 2.65 -6.22
CA ASN A 57 17.48 1.88 -5.10
C ASN A 57 16.65 2.07 -3.82
N SER A 58 16.99 1.32 -2.76
CA SER A 58 16.30 1.38 -1.46
C SER A 58 16.50 2.70 -0.72
N GLU A 59 17.57 3.45 -1.00
CA GLU A 59 17.81 4.79 -0.40
C GLU A 59 16.75 5.81 -0.85
N MET A 60 16.26 5.68 -2.09
CA MET A 60 15.16 6.51 -2.58
C MET A 60 13.84 6.19 -1.87
N LEU A 61 13.57 4.91 -1.56
CA LEU A 61 12.42 4.52 -0.75
C LEU A 61 12.51 5.12 0.67
N ASP A 62 13.68 5.03 1.30
CA ASP A 62 13.89 5.58 2.64
C ASP A 62 13.72 7.11 2.66
N SER A 63 14.30 7.81 1.68
CA SER A 63 14.13 9.26 1.54
C SER A 63 12.66 9.65 1.38
N ALA A 64 11.92 8.97 0.50
CA ALA A 64 10.49 9.20 0.31
C ALA A 64 9.67 8.91 1.59
N ARG A 65 10.06 7.90 2.36
CA ARG A 65 9.43 7.56 3.65
C ARG A 65 9.65 8.65 4.67
N VAL A 66 10.88 9.15 4.80
CA VAL A 66 11.23 10.27 5.68
C VAL A 66 10.44 11.52 5.30
N GLU A 67 10.29 11.83 4.02
CA GLU A 67 9.47 12.96 3.56
C GLU A 67 7.99 12.83 3.95
N CYS A 68 7.41 11.64 3.83
CA CYS A 68 6.04 11.37 4.29
C CYS A 68 5.88 11.56 5.81
N TRP A 69 6.84 11.09 6.61
CA TRP A 69 6.82 11.31 8.07
C TRP A 69 6.99 12.78 8.44
N ASN A 70 7.91 13.49 7.80
CA ASN A 70 8.11 14.93 8.01
C ASN A 70 6.84 15.73 7.68
N PHE A 71 6.09 15.33 6.64
CA PHE A 71 4.80 15.95 6.32
C PHE A 71 3.80 15.76 7.46
N LEU A 72 3.68 14.55 8.02
CA LEU A 72 2.78 14.29 9.14
C LEU A 72 3.19 15.08 10.38
N ASP A 73 4.48 15.12 10.71
CA ASP A 73 4.99 15.84 11.89
C ASP A 73 4.81 17.35 11.75
N ALA A 74 5.05 17.93 10.58
CA ALA A 74 4.82 19.34 10.30
C ALA A 74 3.36 19.76 10.49
N ASN A 75 2.42 18.82 10.31
CA ASN A 75 0.98 19.04 10.51
C ASN A 75 0.49 18.59 11.89
N SER A 76 1.38 18.23 12.82
CA SER A 76 1.02 17.65 14.13
C SER A 76 0.09 16.44 14.01
N ALA A 77 0.25 15.68 12.93
CA ALA A 77 -0.63 14.59 12.53
C ALA A 77 -0.04 13.21 12.85
N SER A 78 0.97 13.14 13.72
CA SER A 78 1.75 11.91 14.01
C SER A 78 0.88 10.74 14.52
N THR A 79 -0.31 11.00 15.08
CA THR A 79 -1.32 9.99 15.45
C THR A 79 -2.69 10.21 14.80
N ASN A 80 -2.84 11.23 13.96
CA ASN A 80 -4.12 11.57 13.35
C ASN A 80 -4.45 10.56 12.23
N ILE A 81 -5.62 9.93 12.36
CA ILE A 81 -6.21 8.99 11.39
C ILE A 81 -7.65 9.37 11.03
N GLU A 82 -8.07 10.60 11.35
CA GLU A 82 -9.42 11.11 11.06
C GLU A 82 -9.46 11.89 9.75
N GLN A 83 -8.35 12.52 9.36
CA GLN A 83 -8.27 13.28 8.12
C GLN A 83 -7.75 12.40 6.97
N ARG A 84 -8.49 12.43 5.85
CA ARG A 84 -8.23 11.58 4.68
C ARG A 84 -6.82 11.74 4.13
N GLU A 85 -6.30 12.96 4.05
CA GLU A 85 -4.94 13.21 3.56
C GLU A 85 -3.86 12.54 4.41
N PHE A 86 -4.03 12.50 5.74
CA PHE A 86 -3.08 11.84 6.64
C PHE A 86 -3.20 10.33 6.55
N CYS A 87 -4.40 9.80 6.41
CA CYS A 87 -4.61 8.38 6.08
C CYS A 87 -3.96 8.02 4.74
N ALA A 88 -4.06 8.87 3.72
CA ALA A 88 -3.44 8.62 2.42
C ALA A 88 -1.92 8.55 2.53
N VAL A 89 -1.29 9.50 3.24
CA VAL A 89 0.16 9.47 3.51
C VAL A 89 0.56 8.20 4.26
N ARG A 90 -0.24 7.77 5.25
CA ARG A 90 0.01 6.53 6.01
C ARG A 90 -0.10 5.27 5.17
N ALA A 91 -1.11 5.19 4.32
CA ALA A 91 -1.25 4.09 3.36
C ALA A 91 -0.05 4.04 2.41
N VAL A 92 0.47 5.20 1.97
CA VAL A 92 1.69 5.26 1.14
C VAL A 92 2.94 4.83 1.91
N ILE A 93 3.07 5.18 3.18
CA ILE A 93 4.20 4.74 4.02
C ILE A 93 4.34 3.20 4.04
N CYS A 94 3.22 2.45 4.04
CA CYS A 94 3.22 0.98 4.02
C CYS A 94 4.01 0.37 2.86
N VAL A 95 4.12 1.06 1.71
CA VAL A 95 4.80 0.54 0.51
C VAL A 95 6.24 1.07 0.35
N LEU A 96 6.73 1.84 1.33
CA LEU A 96 8.06 2.47 1.30
C LEU A 96 9.13 1.73 2.11
N TYR A 97 8.79 0.60 2.74
CA TYR A 97 9.76 -0.23 3.44
C TYR A 97 10.37 -1.21 2.45
N PRO A 98 11.70 -1.25 2.24
CA PRO A 98 12.32 -2.20 1.31
C PRO A 98 12.30 -3.66 1.79
N GLU A 99 12.10 -3.85 3.10
CA GLU A 99 12.02 -5.13 3.79
C GLU A 99 10.85 -5.11 4.77
N PRO A 100 10.23 -6.26 5.07
CA PRO A 100 9.15 -6.33 6.04
C PRO A 100 9.63 -5.86 7.42
N PHE A 101 8.81 -5.06 8.10
CA PHE A 101 9.11 -4.57 9.46
C PHE A 101 8.67 -5.54 10.56
N SER A 102 7.81 -6.50 10.22
CA SER A 102 7.34 -7.60 11.06
C SER A 102 7.46 -8.91 10.28
N ASP A 103 7.52 -10.04 10.99
CA ASP A 103 7.45 -11.36 10.36
C ASP A 103 6.03 -11.70 9.84
N ASP A 104 5.06 -10.78 10.02
CA ASP A 104 3.64 -10.97 9.71
C ASP A 104 3.15 -9.89 8.74
N ASN A 105 2.98 -10.27 7.46
CA ASN A 105 2.43 -9.39 6.44
C ASN A 105 0.94 -9.07 6.68
N GLY A 106 0.23 -9.88 7.46
CA GLY A 106 -1.16 -9.65 7.84
C GLY A 106 -1.33 -8.36 8.64
N GLU A 107 -0.43 -8.09 9.59
CA GLU A 107 -0.46 -6.84 10.37
C GLU A 107 -0.24 -5.61 9.48
N LEU A 108 0.68 -5.71 8.50
CA LEU A 108 0.90 -4.65 7.52
C LEU A 108 -0.35 -4.41 6.66
N LEU A 109 -0.97 -5.49 6.17
CA LEU A 109 -2.18 -5.40 5.35
C LEU A 109 -3.36 -4.85 6.15
N ASP A 110 -3.55 -5.26 7.40
CA ASP A 110 -4.57 -4.71 8.30
C ASP A 110 -4.40 -3.19 8.46
N TRP A 111 -3.19 -2.75 8.79
CA TRP A 111 -2.91 -1.33 8.95
C TRP A 111 -3.18 -0.55 7.65
N PHE A 112 -2.75 -1.10 6.51
CA PHE A 112 -2.97 -0.49 5.21
C PHE A 112 -4.46 -0.36 4.86
N PHE A 113 -5.23 -1.45 4.98
CA PHE A 113 -6.66 -1.44 4.66
C PHE A 113 -7.46 -0.58 5.63
N LYS A 114 -7.05 -0.50 6.91
CA LYS A 114 -7.62 0.45 7.86
C LYS A 114 -7.44 1.90 7.41
N MET A 115 -6.28 2.27 6.88
CA MET A 115 -6.06 3.61 6.33
C MET A 115 -6.93 3.85 5.07
N LEU A 116 -7.01 2.89 4.16
CA LEU A 116 -7.89 3.00 2.99
C LEU A 116 -9.36 3.14 3.39
N LEU A 117 -9.82 2.38 4.37
CA LEU A 117 -11.21 2.43 4.84
C LEU A 117 -11.56 3.80 5.43
N ASN A 118 -10.63 4.45 6.16
CA ASN A 118 -10.84 5.80 6.67
C ASN A 118 -10.96 6.86 5.56
N ILE A 119 -10.43 6.58 4.36
CA ILE A 119 -10.52 7.45 3.19
C ILE A 119 -11.81 7.18 2.41
N VAL A 120 -12.03 5.91 2.03
CA VAL A 120 -13.15 5.47 1.19
C VAL A 120 -14.48 5.58 1.95
N GLN A 121 -14.48 5.30 3.25
CA GLN A 121 -15.66 5.31 4.13
C GLN A 121 -16.81 4.41 3.68
N ASP A 122 -16.51 3.46 2.78
CA ASP A 122 -17.42 2.44 2.28
C ASP A 122 -16.67 1.11 2.24
N ASN A 123 -17.02 0.25 3.21
CA ASN A 123 -16.37 -1.04 3.39
C ASN A 123 -16.67 -2.02 2.25
N GLU A 124 -17.91 -2.03 1.75
CA GLU A 124 -18.30 -2.96 0.69
C GLU A 124 -17.59 -2.59 -0.61
N LYS A 125 -17.57 -1.30 -0.94
CA LYS A 125 -16.86 -0.80 -2.11
C LYS A 125 -15.35 -1.05 -2.04
N LEU A 126 -14.73 -0.80 -0.89
CA LEU A 126 -13.29 -1.06 -0.70
C LEU A 126 -12.96 -2.53 -0.96
N ILE A 127 -13.78 -3.45 -0.44
CA ILE A 127 -13.59 -4.89 -0.62
C ILE A 127 -13.77 -5.27 -2.10
N GLU A 128 -14.85 -4.80 -2.75
CA GLU A 128 -15.11 -5.05 -4.17
C GLU A 128 -13.95 -4.59 -5.05
N ASP A 129 -13.55 -3.32 -4.93
CA ASP A 129 -12.45 -2.75 -5.73
C ASP A 129 -11.11 -3.47 -5.47
N SER A 130 -10.86 -3.90 -4.22
CA SER A 130 -9.64 -4.61 -3.86
C SER A 130 -9.61 -6.06 -4.38
N LEU A 131 -10.76 -6.74 -4.40
CA LEU A 131 -10.89 -8.08 -4.98
C LEU A 131 -10.67 -8.05 -6.49
N ASP A 132 -11.21 -7.06 -7.19
CA ASP A 132 -10.98 -6.87 -8.63
C ASP A 132 -9.49 -6.70 -8.95
N ILE A 133 -8.80 -5.90 -8.13
CA ILE A 133 -7.35 -5.72 -8.23
C ILE A 133 -6.61 -7.04 -7.95
N LEU A 134 -7.03 -7.79 -6.92
CA LEU A 134 -6.43 -9.06 -6.54
C LEU A 134 -6.59 -10.12 -7.64
N GLU A 135 -7.75 -10.23 -8.26
CA GLU A 135 -8.00 -11.17 -9.36
C GLU A 135 -7.20 -10.80 -10.61
N SER A 136 -7.09 -9.50 -10.92
CA SER A 136 -6.17 -9.02 -11.96
C SER A 136 -4.72 -9.41 -11.66
N MET A 137 -4.28 -9.24 -10.40
CA MET A 137 -2.93 -9.58 -9.97
C MET A 137 -2.64 -11.08 -9.99
N LYS A 138 -3.61 -11.91 -9.60
CA LYS A 138 -3.55 -13.38 -9.67
C LYS A 138 -3.31 -13.87 -11.09
N SER A 139 -3.96 -13.23 -12.07
CA SER A 139 -3.70 -13.47 -13.50
C SER A 139 -2.26 -13.09 -13.88
N ASP A 140 -1.78 -11.91 -13.45
CA ASP A 140 -0.42 -11.46 -13.74
C ASP A 140 0.67 -12.36 -13.12
N ILE A 141 0.45 -12.87 -11.90
CA ILE A 141 1.34 -13.84 -11.24
C ILE A 141 1.38 -15.15 -12.05
N LYS A 142 0.21 -15.70 -12.41
CA LYS A 142 0.12 -16.94 -13.20
C LYS A 142 0.82 -16.82 -14.55
N LEU A 143 0.78 -15.65 -15.16
CA LEU A 143 1.41 -15.34 -16.44
C LEU A 143 2.90 -14.95 -16.31
N GLY A 144 3.47 -14.92 -15.10
CA GLY A 144 4.87 -14.54 -14.87
C GLY A 144 5.19 -13.08 -15.16
N LYS A 145 4.19 -12.20 -15.22
CA LYS A 145 4.38 -10.76 -15.47
C LYS A 145 4.93 -10.02 -14.25
N ILE A 146 4.76 -10.59 -13.06
CA ILE A 146 5.38 -10.11 -11.83
C ILE A 146 6.52 -11.09 -11.51
N GLN A 147 7.76 -10.64 -11.67
CA GLN A 147 8.94 -11.46 -11.38
C GLN A 147 9.37 -11.31 -9.92
N ILE A 148 9.65 -12.44 -9.27
CA ILE A 148 10.38 -12.49 -8.01
C ILE A 148 11.86 -12.51 -8.41
N THR A 149 12.55 -11.41 -8.13
CA THR A 149 14.01 -11.39 -8.12
C THR A 149 14.49 -11.78 -6.73
#